data_AF-F2IX49-F1
#
_entry.id   AF-F2IX49-F1
#
_cell.length_a   1.000
_cell.length_b   1.000
_cell.length_c   1.000
_cell.angle_alpha   90.00
_cell.angle_beta   90.00
_cell.angle_gamma   90.00
#
_symmetry.space_group_name_H-M   'P 1'
#
loop_
_entity.id
_entity.type
_entity.pdbx_description
1 polymer ?
#
loop_
_entity_poly.entity_id
_entity_poly.type
_entity_poly.pdbx_seq_one_letter_code
_entity_poly.pdbx_strand_id
1 'polypeptide(L)'
;MAQINVTINGRSFRMACDDGEEERLIGLARRFDGCIDELRRNFGEIGDQRLTVMAGIMVTDELAEMEKKVKALESELAATRDARAAALDHMNRSEADLVAKIDDAARRIETLAEGLNRSLRQG
;
A
#
# COMPACT_ATOMS: atom_id res chain seq x y z
N MET A 1 1.70 -26.94 -23.71
CA MET A 1 2.77 -25.92 -23.66
C MET A 1 2.65 -25.07 -24.90
N ALA A 2 1.94 -23.95 -24.77
CA ALA A 2 1.87 -22.96 -25.83
C ALA A 2 3.26 -22.31 -26.02
N GLN A 3 3.51 -21.81 -27.21
CA GLN A 3 4.71 -21.05 -27.54
C GLN A 3 4.29 -19.78 -28.25
N ILE A 4 4.92 -18.68 -27.86
CA ILE A 4 4.76 -17.40 -28.54
C ILE A 4 6.05 -17.04 -29.26
N ASN A 5 5.92 -16.25 -30.33
CA ASN A 5 7.05 -15.56 -30.93
C ASN A 5 6.91 -14.08 -30.63
N VAL A 6 7.98 -13.49 -30.09
CA VAL A 6 8.08 -12.06 -29.83
C VAL A 6 9.26 -11.48 -30.59
N THR A 7 9.19 -10.21 -30.97
CA THR A 7 10.29 -9.50 -31.60
C THR A 7 10.87 -8.52 -30.59
N ILE A 8 12.18 -8.59 -30.37
CA ILE A 8 12.92 -7.70 -29.47
C ILE A 8 14.19 -7.27 -30.21
N ASN A 9 14.42 -5.98 -30.31
CA ASN A 9 15.51 -5.36 -31.05
C ASN A 9 15.63 -5.92 -32.48
N GLY A 10 14.50 -6.03 -33.18
CA GLY A 10 14.44 -6.59 -34.55
C GLY A 10 14.72 -8.10 -34.67
N ARG A 11 14.95 -8.81 -33.55
CA ARG A 11 15.21 -10.27 -33.55
C ARG A 11 13.99 -11.01 -33.02
N SER A 12 13.64 -12.12 -33.67
CA SER A 12 12.52 -12.97 -33.23
C SER A 12 12.99 -14.00 -32.21
N PHE A 13 12.29 -14.07 -31.08
CA PHE A 13 12.52 -15.01 -30.00
C PHE A 13 11.29 -15.88 -29.78
N ARG A 14 11.50 -17.18 -29.64
CA ARG A 14 10.46 -18.13 -29.29
C ARG A 14 10.49 -18.38 -27.80
N MET A 15 9.38 -18.12 -27.12
CA MET A 15 9.27 -18.26 -25.68
C MET A 15 8.19 -19.28 -25.33
N ALA A 16 8.48 -20.12 -24.34
CA ALA A 16 7.48 -20.98 -23.74
C ALA A 16 6.56 -20.14 -22.85
N CYS A 17 5.27 -20.41 -22.91
CA CYS A 17 4.27 -19.76 -22.08
C CYS A 17 3.30 -20.80 -21.52
N ASP A 18 2.79 -20.51 -20.33
CA ASP A 18 1.66 -21.23 -19.75
C ASP A 18 0.36 -20.71 -20.37
N ASP A 19 -0.68 -21.54 -20.31
CA ASP A 19 -1.98 -21.21 -20.92
C ASP A 19 -2.57 -19.95 -20.25
N GLY A 20 -2.84 -18.91 -21.05
CA GLY A 20 -3.39 -17.62 -20.58
C GLY A 20 -2.35 -16.53 -20.31
N GLU A 21 -1.06 -16.83 -20.39
CA GLU A 21 0.04 -15.87 -20.17
C GLU A 21 0.53 -15.20 -21.46
N GLU A 22 0.00 -15.58 -22.62
CA GLU A 22 0.50 -15.19 -23.93
C GLU A 22 0.48 -13.67 -24.12
N GLU A 23 -0.65 -13.03 -23.82
CA GLU A 23 -0.81 -11.57 -24.00
C GLU A 23 0.10 -10.79 -23.05
N ARG A 24 0.27 -11.27 -21.81
CA ARG A 24 1.15 -10.64 -20.83
C ARG A 24 2.60 -10.68 -21.31
N LEU A 25 3.08 -11.84 -21.76
CA LEU A 25 4.45 -11.98 -22.25
C LEU A 25 4.71 -11.17 -23.53
N ILE A 26 3.75 -11.09 -24.45
CA ILE A 26 3.83 -10.20 -25.62
C ILE A 26 3.94 -8.73 -25.18
N GLY A 27 3.14 -8.32 -24.20
CA GLY A 27 3.18 -6.96 -23.64
C GLY A 27 4.54 -6.64 -23.00
N LEU A 28 5.09 -7.56 -22.21
CA LEU A 28 6.40 -7.41 -21.58
C LEU A 28 7.52 -7.32 -22.62
N ALA A 29 7.49 -8.15 -23.67
CA ALA A 29 8.46 -8.09 -24.76
C ALA A 29 8.41 -6.74 -25.49
N ARG A 30 7.20 -6.23 -25.79
CA ARG A 30 7.02 -4.91 -26.43
C ARG A 30 7.52 -3.77 -25.56
N ARG A 31 7.28 -3.82 -24.24
CA ARG A 31 7.80 -2.82 -23.31
C ARG A 31 9.33 -2.83 -23.29
N PHE A 32 9.94 -4.02 -23.23
CA PHE A 32 11.39 -4.17 -23.24
C PHE A 32 12.02 -3.70 -24.56
N ASP A 33 11.39 -4.01 -25.69
CA ASP A 33 11.77 -3.51 -27.02
C ASP A 33 11.78 -1.97 -27.06
N GLY A 34 10.74 -1.33 -26.52
CA GLY A 34 10.67 0.13 -26.38
C GLY A 34 11.82 0.73 -25.55
N CYS A 35 12.23 0.07 -24.47
CA CYS A 35 13.41 0.50 -23.69
C CYS A 35 14.70 0.44 -24.52
N ILE A 36 14.86 -0.58 -25.36
CA ILE A 36 16.01 -0.68 -26.27
C ILE A 36 15.99 0.45 -27.30
N ASP A 37 14.82 0.75 -27.87
CA ASP A 37 14.66 1.85 -28.84
C ASP A 37 14.94 3.23 -28.22
N GLU A 38 14.53 3.47 -26.97
CA GLU A 38 14.90 4.67 -26.22
C GLU A 38 16.41 4.79 -26.02
N LEU A 39 17.06 3.71 -25.60
CA LEU A 39 18.51 3.69 -25.45
C LEU A 39 19.23 3.89 -26.78
N ARG A 40 18.73 3.29 -27.88
CA ARG A 40 19.26 3.50 -29.23
C ARG A 40 19.15 4.98 -29.64
N ARG A 41 18.04 5.64 -29.35
CA ARG A 41 17.87 7.08 -29.63
C ARG A 41 18.82 7.96 -28.81
N ASN A 42 19.09 7.59 -27.57
CA ASN A 42 19.92 8.39 -26.66
C ASN A 42 21.43 8.18 -26.85
N PHE A 43 21.85 6.94 -27.08
CA PHE A 43 23.26 6.56 -27.12
C PHE A 43 23.76 6.24 -28.54
N GLY A 44 22.87 6.18 -29.53
CA GLY A 44 23.18 5.77 -30.89
C GLY A 44 23.41 4.26 -31.02
N GLU A 45 23.94 3.85 -32.17
CA GLU A 45 24.22 2.44 -32.46
C GLU A 45 25.56 1.99 -31.88
N ILE A 46 25.62 1.84 -30.54
CA ILE A 46 26.81 1.34 -29.82
C ILE A 46 26.93 -0.20 -29.86
N GLY A 47 25.99 -0.87 -30.54
CA GLY A 47 25.90 -2.32 -30.70
C GLY A 47 24.70 -2.94 -29.98
N ASP A 48 23.97 -3.80 -30.70
CA ASP A 48 22.70 -4.41 -30.24
C ASP A 48 22.83 -5.14 -28.90
N GLN A 49 23.93 -5.88 -28.70
CA GLN A 49 24.15 -6.60 -27.46
C GLN A 49 24.34 -5.64 -26.28
N ARG A 50 25.08 -4.54 -26.47
CA ARG A 50 25.31 -3.55 -25.42
C ARG A 50 24.01 -2.82 -25.06
N LEU A 51 23.23 -2.43 -26.06
CA LEU A 51 21.91 -1.83 -25.86
C LEU A 51 20.96 -2.76 -25.10
N THR A 52 20.93 -4.05 -25.46
CA THR A 52 20.08 -5.04 -24.79
C THR A 52 20.50 -5.26 -23.33
N VAL A 53 21.81 -5.32 -23.04
CA VAL A 53 22.32 -5.46 -21.67
C VAL A 53 22.01 -4.20 -20.84
N MET A 54 22.20 -3.01 -21.40
CA MET A 54 21.85 -1.76 -20.74
C MET A 54 20.34 -1.67 -20.44
N ALA A 55 19.49 -2.05 -21.39
CA ALA A 55 18.04 -2.11 -21.18
C ALA A 55 17.69 -3.07 -20.04
N GLY A 56 18.30 -4.25 -20.00
CA GLY A 56 18.08 -5.25 -18.94
C GLY A 56 18.47 -4.72 -17.55
N ILE A 57 19.64 -4.08 -17.43
CA ILE A 57 20.09 -3.48 -16.17
C ILE A 57 19.16 -2.34 -15.75
N MET A 58 18.79 -1.46 -16.67
CA MET A 58 17.91 -0.32 -16.39
C MET A 58 16.53 -0.76 -15.88
N VAL A 59 15.92 -1.75 -16.53
CA VAL A 59 14.62 -2.31 -16.09
C VAL A 59 14.75 -2.99 -14.73
N THR A 60 15.88 -3.65 -14.46
CA THR A 60 16.15 -4.28 -13.15
C THR A 60 16.32 -3.23 -12.05
N ASP A 61 16.99 -2.12 -12.35
CA ASP A 61 17.15 -0.99 -11.41
C ASP A 61 15.79 -0.33 -11.11
N GLU A 62 14.97 -0.09 -12.13
CA GLU A 62 13.60 0.43 -11.96
C GLU A 62 12.75 -0.49 -11.07
N LEU A 63 12.83 -1.81 -11.29
CA LEU A 63 12.14 -2.80 -10.45
C LEU A 63 12.61 -2.74 -9.00
N ALA A 64 13.92 -2.68 -8.76
CA ALA A 64 14.47 -2.60 -7.41
C ALA A 64 14.03 -1.32 -6.67
N GLU A 65 13.94 -0.19 -7.38
CA GLU A 65 13.40 1.05 -6.80
C GLU A 65 11.90 0.95 -6.50
N MET A 66 11.11 0.31 -7.38
CA MET A 66 9.70 0.07 -7.11
C MET A 66 9.48 -0.85 -5.91
N GLU A 67 10.28 -1.91 -5.76
CA GLU A 67 10.24 -2.81 -4.60
C GLU A 67 10.53 -2.07 -3.29
N LYS A 68 11.54 -1.19 -3.27
CA LYS A 68 11.82 -0.32 -2.11
C LYS A 68 10.64 0.57 -1.78
N LYS A 69 10.03 1.19 -2.79
CA LYS A 69 8.86 2.07 -2.61
C LYS A 69 7.66 1.32 -2.07
N VAL A 70 7.36 0.13 -2.59
CA VAL A 70 6.29 -0.74 -2.08
C VAL A 70 6.53 -1.07 -0.61
N LYS A 71 7.75 -1.48 -0.24
CA LYS A 71 8.11 -1.79 1.14
C LYS A 71 7.93 -0.58 2.08
N ALA A 72 8.29 0.62 1.62
CA ALA A 72 8.08 1.84 2.39
C ALA A 72 6.58 2.13 2.60
N LEU A 73 5.77 2.02 1.55
CA LEU A 73 4.32 2.22 1.61
C LEU A 73 3.64 1.18 2.52
N GLU A 74 4.07 -0.07 2.48
CA GLU A 74 3.58 -1.12 3.38
C GLU A 74 3.89 -0.79 4.85
N SER A 75 5.10 -0.28 5.14
CA SER A 75 5.50 0.16 6.47
C SER A 75 4.66 1.35 6.96
N GLU A 76 4.42 2.34 6.11
CA GLU A 76 3.58 3.50 6.44
C GLU A 76 2.11 3.10 6.67
N LEU A 77 1.60 2.17 5.87
CA LEU A 77 0.25 1.64 6.02
C LEU A 77 0.10 0.89 7.35
N ALA A 78 1.10 0.09 7.74
CA ALA A 78 1.12 -0.58 9.03
C ALA A 78 1.12 0.42 10.18
N ALA A 79 2.02 1.42 10.16
CA ALA A 79 2.09 2.45 11.18
C ALA A 79 0.79 3.25 11.30
N THR A 80 0.14 3.56 10.17
CA THR A 80 -1.15 4.27 10.14
C THR A 80 -2.27 3.42 10.76
N ARG A 81 -2.28 2.11 10.49
CA ARG A 81 -3.25 1.18 11.09
C ARG A 81 -3.07 1.07 12.61
N ASP A 82 -1.83 1.00 13.07
CA ASP A 82 -1.51 0.94 14.51
C ASP A 82 -1.91 2.25 15.21
N ALA A 83 -1.57 3.40 14.62
CA ALA A 83 -1.97 4.70 15.15
C ALA A 83 -3.50 4.85 15.21
N ARG A 84 -4.22 4.37 14.19
CA ARG A 84 -5.69 4.36 14.18
C ARG A 84 -6.25 3.46 15.27
N ALA A 85 -5.69 2.27 15.47
CA ALA A 85 -6.11 1.35 16.52
C ALA A 85 -5.91 1.97 17.91
N ALA A 86 -4.76 2.58 18.15
CA ALA A 86 -4.45 3.27 19.40
C ALA A 86 -5.39 4.46 19.65
N ALA A 87 -5.70 5.25 18.62
CA ALA A 87 -6.66 6.35 18.73
C ALA A 87 -8.07 5.86 19.08
N LEU A 88 -8.54 4.79 18.45
CA LEU A 88 -9.85 4.19 18.76
C LEU A 88 -9.91 3.64 20.19
N ASP A 89 -8.86 2.96 20.65
CA ASP A 89 -8.78 2.47 22.03
C ASP A 89 -8.77 3.63 23.04
N HIS A 90 -8.04 4.71 22.74
CA HIS A 90 -8.04 5.92 23.56
C HIS A 90 -9.44 6.54 23.63
N MET A 91 -10.12 6.70 22.50
CA MET A 91 -11.48 7.23 22.45
C MET A 91 -12.46 6.38 23.27
N ASN A 92 -12.43 5.05 23.12
CA ASN A 92 -13.30 4.14 23.88
C ASN A 92 -13.06 4.25 25.40
N ARG A 93 -11.80 4.37 25.83
CA ARG A 93 -11.46 4.57 27.25
C ARG A 93 -11.95 5.91 27.77
N SER A 94 -11.76 6.97 27.00
CA SER A 94 -12.26 8.31 27.37
C SER A 94 -13.78 8.36 27.43
N GLU A 95 -14.48 7.69 26.51
CA GLU A 95 -15.94 7.57 26.54
C GLU A 95 -16.41 6.82 27.79
N ALA A 96 -15.78 5.69 28.13
CA ALA A 96 -16.10 4.94 29.33
C ALA A 96 -15.89 5.76 30.62
N ASP A 97 -14.79 6.51 30.71
CA ASP A 97 -14.51 7.41 31.85
C ASP A 97 -15.53 8.55 31.94
N LEU A 98 -15.93 9.13 30.81
CA LEU A 98 -16.95 10.17 30.75
C LEU A 98 -18.30 9.64 31.26
N VAL A 99 -18.73 8.47 30.77
CA VAL A 99 -19.97 7.82 31.23
C VAL A 99 -19.93 7.56 32.73
N ALA A 100 -18.83 7.00 33.25
CA ALA A 100 -18.68 6.75 34.68
C ALA A 100 -18.78 8.03 35.53
N LYS A 101 -18.22 9.15 35.06
CA LYS A 101 -18.30 10.45 35.73
C LYS A 101 -19.72 11.04 35.69
N ILE A 102 -20.44 10.86 34.59
CA ILE A 102 -21.84 11.27 34.47
C ILE A 102 -22.70 10.48 35.46
N ASP A 103 -22.51 9.17 35.57
CA ASP A 103 -23.21 8.33 36.54
C ASP A 103 -22.92 8.74 37.99
N ASP A 104 -21.66 9.05 38.33
CA ASP A 104 -21.31 9.57 39.67
C ASP A 104 -21.99 10.90 39.97
N ALA A 105 -21.98 11.84 39.02
CA ALA A 105 -22.65 13.12 39.16
C ALA A 105 -24.17 12.95 39.36
N ALA A 106 -24.81 12.06 38.60
CA ALA A 106 -26.24 11.76 38.75
C ALA A 106 -26.56 11.20 40.14
N ARG A 107 -25.78 10.23 40.63
CA ARG A 107 -25.94 9.67 42.00
C ARG A 107 -25.78 10.72 43.10
N ARG A 108 -24.84 11.67 42.92
CA ARG A 108 -24.64 12.78 43.87
C ARG A 108 -25.82 13.73 43.87
N ILE A 109 -26.40 14.03 42.71
CA ILE A 109 -27.62 14.84 42.59
C ILE A 109 -28.79 14.14 43.29
N GLU A 110 -29.00 12.85 43.05
CA GLU A 110 -30.04 12.05 43.71
C GLU A 110 -29.88 12.08 45.24
N THR A 111 -28.67 11.87 45.74
CA THR A 111 -28.37 11.91 47.18
C THR A 111 -28.69 13.28 47.79
N LEU A 112 -28.33 14.37 47.11
CA LEU A 112 -28.63 15.73 47.56
C LEU A 112 -30.14 16.00 47.56
N ALA A 113 -30.85 15.57 46.51
CA ALA A 113 -32.29 15.72 46.41
C ALA A 113 -33.03 14.95 47.51
N GLU A 114 -32.61 13.72 47.83
CA GLU A 114 -33.14 12.94 48.96
C GLU A 114 -32.86 13.60 50.32
N GLY A 115 -31.68 14.19 50.48
CA GLY A 115 -31.31 14.93 51.69
C GLY A 115 -32.21 16.15 51.90
N LEU A 116 -32.43 16.95 50.85
CA LEU A 116 -33.33 18.10 50.87
C LEU A 116 -34.79 17.71 51.14
N ASN A 117 -35.28 16.63 50.51
CA ASN A 117 -36.64 16.16 50.73
C ASN A 117 -36.85 15.65 52.18
N ARG A 118 -35.82 15.05 52.79
CA ARG A 118 -35.86 14.65 54.21
C ARG A 118 -35.89 15.86 55.14
N SER A 119 -35.08 16.90 54.90
CA SER A 119 -35.07 18.09 55.74
C SER A 119 -36.40 18.84 55.70
N LEU A 120 -37.01 18.96 54.51
CA LEU A 120 -38.32 19.60 54.33
C LEU A 120 -39.48 18.87 55.01
N ARG A 121 -39.36 17.56 55.29
CA ARG A 121 -40.40 16.77 55.98
C ARG A 121 -40.29 16.81 57.51
N GLN A 122 -39.16 17.26 58.07
CA GLN A 122 -38.88 17.24 59.50
C GLN A 122 -39.03 18.61 60.17
N GLY A 123 -39.22 19.69 59.41
CA GLY A 123 -39.55 21.04 59.89
C GLY A 123 -40.98 21.42 59.55
#